data_AF-A0A7S4BHA8-F1
#
_entry.id   AF-A0A7S4BHA8-F1
#
_cell.length_a   1.000
_cell.length_b   1.000
_cell.length_c   1.000
_cell.angle_alpha   90.00
_cell.angle_beta   90.00
_cell.angle_gamma   90.00
#
_symmetry.space_group_name_H-M   'P 1'
#
loop_
_entity.id
_entity.type
_entity.pdbx_description
1 polymer ?
#
loop_
_entity_poly.entity_id
_entity_poly.type
_entity_poly.pdbx_seq_one_letter_code
_entity_poly.pdbx_strand_id
1 'polypeptide(L)'
;MDFREDVHDEVRPSLGSLQSYFAKCYGTSRWRTLRAALEAPAQKVAWLNLRAEPPKASLPSTVKLIVHKSGSAFLMCSNGSDGSAELPAPSPCQLCSDFYPGGSTQKVTSHYLLDGASILPALALDPLPGEQVLDMCAAPGGKSLILAGQLFRQDAAHATPNSASQAAAPPRRTSLLVSNDKTAARRGRLKRVLQEYLGPSMVSDHGPVIVSSVDATESRVSPTWPMHFDKILVDAPCSSERHIIHGAPGASWSASRLKRDAQVQQLLLRSAVRRLKPAGGKLVYSTCSIAPIENDGVIAKLLAHERYGIGLTVQVRSFAAEGMVHIRTHREAHTNTSTRIRTHTCTHARTTTPAHTCKHAQIR
;
A
#
# COMPACT_ATOMS: atom_id res chain seq x y z
N MET A 1 3.86 -46.23 -29.94
CA MET A 1 3.38 -46.51 -28.58
C MET A 1 3.30 -45.18 -27.86
N ASP A 2 2.08 -44.72 -27.63
CA ASP A 2 1.77 -43.49 -26.91
C ASP A 2 2.32 -43.57 -25.48
N PHE A 3 3.18 -42.62 -25.11
CA PHE A 3 3.40 -42.28 -23.71
C PHE A 3 2.44 -41.16 -23.34
N ARG A 4 1.25 -41.55 -22.88
CA ARG A 4 0.44 -40.68 -22.03
C ARG A 4 1.16 -40.61 -20.68
N GLU A 5 1.82 -39.49 -20.41
CA GLU A 5 2.17 -39.14 -19.03
C GLU A 5 0.86 -38.75 -18.32
N ASP A 6 0.36 -39.68 -17.52
CA ASP A 6 -0.63 -39.39 -16.49
C ASP A 6 -0.03 -38.39 -15.50
N VAL A 7 -0.42 -37.13 -15.65
CA VAL A 7 -0.17 -36.08 -14.66
C VAL A 7 -1.00 -36.42 -13.43
N HIS A 8 -0.42 -37.21 -12.53
CA HIS A 8 -0.91 -37.29 -11.16
C HIS A 8 -0.78 -35.91 -10.52
N ASP A 9 -1.94 -35.28 -10.37
CA ASP A 9 -2.19 -34.06 -9.62
C ASP A 9 -1.89 -34.35 -8.13
N GLU A 10 -0.61 -34.42 -7.76
CA GLU A 10 -0.18 -34.41 -6.35
C GLU A 10 -0.56 -33.05 -5.76
N VAL A 11 -1.79 -32.96 -5.27
CA VAL A 11 -2.27 -31.84 -4.48
C VAL A 11 -1.33 -31.69 -3.30
N ARG A 12 -0.41 -30.72 -3.37
CA ARG A 12 0.47 -30.35 -2.24
C ARG A 12 -0.41 -30.28 -0.98
N PRO A 13 -0.11 -31.00 0.12
CA PRO A 13 -1.00 -31.09 1.28
C PRO A 13 -1.44 -29.74 1.88
N SER A 14 -0.63 -28.70 1.69
CA SER A 14 -0.93 -27.31 2.05
C SER A 14 -2.08 -26.69 1.23
N LEU A 15 -2.24 -27.07 -0.04
CA LEU A 15 -3.28 -26.58 -0.95
C LEU A 15 -4.66 -27.18 -0.64
N GLY A 16 -4.74 -28.47 -0.31
CA GLY A 16 -6.01 -29.10 0.09
C GLY A 16 -6.59 -28.49 1.38
N SER A 17 -5.72 -28.21 2.34
CA SER A 17 -6.09 -27.54 3.59
C SER A 17 -6.50 -26.07 3.38
N LEU A 18 -5.79 -25.34 2.50
CA LEU A 18 -6.14 -23.98 2.08
C LEU A 18 -7.52 -23.94 1.44
N GLN A 19 -7.81 -24.83 0.49
CA GLN A 19 -9.11 -24.89 -0.19
C GLN A 19 -10.25 -25.15 0.80
N SER A 20 -10.07 -26.10 1.71
CA SER A 20 -11.06 -26.44 2.73
C SER A 20 -11.34 -25.26 3.67
N TYR A 21 -10.30 -24.52 4.06
CA TYR A 21 -10.45 -23.33 4.90
C TYR A 21 -11.25 -22.23 4.20
N PHE A 22 -10.88 -21.85 2.97
CA PHE A 22 -11.55 -20.76 2.27
C PHE A 22 -12.94 -21.11 1.77
N ALA A 23 -13.21 -22.38 1.44
CA ALA A 23 -14.57 -22.85 1.17
C ALA A 23 -15.47 -22.70 2.40
N LYS A 24 -14.96 -22.96 3.61
CA LYS A 24 -15.70 -22.72 4.87
C LYS A 24 -15.94 -21.23 5.12
N CYS A 25 -14.96 -20.37 4.84
CA CYS A 25 -15.11 -18.93 5.06
C CYS A 25 -16.08 -18.25 4.08
N TYR A 26 -16.08 -18.66 2.81
CA TYR A 26 -16.78 -17.95 1.73
C TYR A 26 -17.95 -18.71 1.11
N GLY A 27 -18.10 -19.99 1.46
CA GLY A 27 -18.97 -20.93 0.75
C GLY A 27 -18.32 -21.44 -0.54
N THR A 28 -18.63 -22.69 -0.90
CA THR A 28 -17.99 -23.39 -2.03
C THR A 28 -18.13 -22.65 -3.36
N SER A 29 -19.32 -22.10 -3.65
CA SER A 29 -19.58 -21.41 -4.92
C SER A 29 -18.70 -20.18 -5.08
N ARG A 30 -18.70 -19.28 -4.08
CA ARG A 30 -17.89 -18.06 -4.11
C ARG A 30 -16.39 -18.36 -4.08
N TRP A 31 -15.98 -19.37 -3.31
CA TRP A 31 -14.56 -19.76 -3.26
C TRP A 31 -14.04 -20.19 -4.63
N ARG A 32 -14.82 -20.92 -5.44
CA ARG A 32 -14.39 -21.28 -6.80
C ARG A 32 -14.07 -20.04 -7.65
N THR A 33 -14.93 -19.02 -7.61
CA THR A 33 -14.70 -17.75 -8.33
C THR A 33 -13.46 -17.02 -7.81
N LEU A 34 -13.30 -16.91 -6.49
CA LEU A 34 -12.15 -16.25 -5.87
C LEU A 34 -10.83 -16.97 -6.20
N ARG A 35 -10.84 -18.31 -6.16
CA ARG A 35 -9.69 -19.14 -6.49
C ARG A 35 -9.27 -18.94 -7.94
N ALA A 36 -10.20 -19.02 -8.89
CA ALA A 36 -9.91 -18.77 -10.30
C ALA A 36 -9.27 -17.39 -10.51
N ALA A 37 -9.76 -16.35 -9.81
CA ALA A 37 -9.16 -15.01 -9.87
C ALA A 37 -7.75 -14.94 -9.23
N LEU A 38 -7.47 -15.73 -8.19
CA LEU A 38 -6.14 -15.82 -7.57
C LEU A 38 -5.14 -16.61 -8.44
N GLU A 39 -5.62 -17.57 -9.22
CA GLU A 39 -4.83 -18.35 -10.18
C GLU A 39 -4.51 -17.54 -11.44
N ALA A 40 -5.45 -16.72 -11.92
CA ALA A 40 -5.26 -15.86 -13.10
C ALA A 40 -4.09 -14.87 -12.93
N PRO A 41 -3.38 -14.47 -14.02
CA PRO A 41 -2.31 -13.48 -13.96
C PRO A 41 -2.72 -12.18 -13.27
N ALA A 42 -1.80 -11.60 -12.49
CA ALA A 42 -2.04 -10.34 -11.81
C ALA A 42 -1.97 -9.17 -12.81
N GLN A 43 -3.02 -8.35 -12.86
CA GLN A 43 -2.99 -7.11 -13.62
C GLN A 43 -1.94 -6.15 -13.05
N LYS A 44 -1.06 -5.67 -13.92
CA LYS A 44 0.02 -4.74 -13.57
C LYS A 44 -0.37 -3.31 -13.87
N VAL A 45 0.19 -2.41 -13.08
CA VAL A 45 0.17 -0.95 -13.30
C VAL A 45 1.58 -0.42 -13.15
N ALA A 46 1.94 0.61 -13.90
CA ALA A 46 3.20 1.31 -13.70
C ALA A 46 2.92 2.61 -12.95
N TRP A 47 3.45 2.77 -11.74
CA TRP A 47 3.50 4.09 -11.11
C TRP A 47 4.55 4.95 -11.82
N LEU A 48 4.16 6.13 -12.30
CA LEU A 48 5.07 7.06 -12.95
C LEU A 48 5.81 7.91 -11.93
N ASN A 49 7.13 7.89 -12.03
CA ASN A 49 8.00 8.77 -11.28
C ASN A 49 8.02 10.14 -11.95
N LEU A 50 7.11 11.03 -11.55
CA LEU A 50 7.01 12.39 -12.10
C LEU A 50 8.23 13.27 -11.85
N ARG A 51 9.23 12.77 -11.12
CA ARG A 51 10.55 13.42 -11.00
C ARG A 51 11.36 13.16 -12.26
N ALA A 52 11.26 11.97 -12.86
CA ALA A 52 11.93 11.63 -14.10
C ALA A 52 11.36 12.42 -15.30
N GLU A 53 12.17 12.69 -16.32
CA GLU A 53 11.66 13.15 -17.61
C GLU A 53 10.63 12.14 -18.17
N PRO A 54 9.50 12.63 -18.75
CA PRO A 54 8.57 11.73 -19.41
C PRO A 54 9.28 11.00 -20.57
N PRO A 55 9.00 9.71 -20.80
CA PRO A 55 9.58 8.99 -21.92
C PRO A 55 9.29 9.74 -23.23
N LYS A 56 10.31 9.96 -24.07
CA LYS A 56 10.15 10.62 -25.39
C LYS A 56 9.35 9.79 -26.40
N ALA A 57 8.97 8.56 -26.04
CA ALA A 57 8.20 7.66 -26.89
C ALA A 57 6.69 7.89 -26.70
N SER A 58 5.94 7.88 -27.80
CA SER A 58 4.48 7.83 -27.75
C SER A 58 4.03 6.54 -27.05
N LEU A 59 3.02 6.66 -26.17
CA LEU A 59 2.42 5.49 -25.54
C LEU A 59 1.60 4.73 -26.59
N PRO A 60 1.65 3.38 -26.61
CA PRO A 60 0.75 2.58 -27.44
C PRO A 60 -0.71 2.91 -27.15
N SER A 61 -1.60 2.80 -28.15
CA SER A 61 -3.04 3.05 -27.97
C SER A 61 -3.71 2.15 -26.93
N THR A 62 -3.09 1.00 -26.63
CA THR A 62 -3.50 0.04 -25.60
C THR A 62 -3.07 0.44 -24.19
N VAL A 63 -2.29 1.50 -24.01
CA VAL A 63 -1.83 1.98 -22.70
C VAL A 63 -2.53 3.29 -22.35
N LYS A 64 -3.17 3.33 -21.19
CA LYS A 64 -3.88 4.50 -20.69
C LYS A 64 -3.09 5.14 -19.55
N LEU A 65 -2.97 6.46 -19.59
CA LEU A 65 -2.49 7.29 -18.48
C LEU A 65 -3.66 7.60 -17.55
N ILE A 66 -3.49 7.32 -16.27
CA ILE A 66 -4.43 7.67 -15.20
C ILE A 66 -3.73 8.63 -14.26
N VAL A 67 -4.23 9.86 -14.18
CA VAL A 67 -3.78 10.84 -13.19
C VAL A 67 -4.79 10.89 -12.06
N HIS A 68 -4.33 10.57 -10.86
CA HIS A 68 -5.14 10.56 -9.67
C HIS A 68 -5.05 11.91 -8.94
N LYS A 69 -6.12 12.33 -8.26
CA LYS A 69 -6.21 13.64 -7.58
C LYS A 69 -5.14 13.89 -6.50
N SER A 70 -4.47 12.85 -6.01
CA SER A 70 -3.30 12.97 -5.12
C SER A 70 -2.04 13.50 -5.83
N GLY A 71 -2.10 13.71 -7.16
CA GLY A 71 -0.95 14.03 -8.00
C GLY A 71 -0.15 12.80 -8.46
N SER A 72 -0.59 11.59 -8.12
CA SER A 72 0.07 10.35 -8.58
C SER A 72 -0.41 9.99 -9.98
N ALA A 73 0.51 9.56 -10.85
CA ALA A 73 0.19 9.14 -12.21
C ALA A 73 0.54 7.66 -12.42
N PHE A 74 -0.27 6.96 -13.22
CA PHE A 74 -0.13 5.54 -13.48
C PHE A 74 -0.36 5.22 -14.96
N LEU A 75 0.39 4.25 -15.49
CA LEU A 75 0.08 3.60 -16.77
C LEU A 75 -0.61 2.26 -16.52
N MET A 76 -1.63 1.98 -17.31
CA MET A 76 -2.39 0.74 -17.27
C MET A 76 -2.72 0.28 -18.68
N CYS A 77 -2.53 -1.00 -18.97
CA CYS A 77 -2.97 -1.58 -20.23
C CYS A 77 -4.50 -1.73 -20.24
N SER A 78 -5.16 -1.25 -21.31
CA SER A 78 -6.52 -1.66 -21.63
C SER A 78 -6.48 -3.06 -22.23
N ASN A 79 -7.23 -3.98 -21.65
CA ASN A 79 -7.28 -5.37 -22.12
C ASN A 79 -7.66 -5.43 -23.61
N GLY A 80 -6.70 -5.78 -24.47
CA GLY A 80 -7.02 -6.44 -25.74
C GLY A 80 -7.49 -7.87 -25.45
N SER A 81 -8.29 -8.44 -26.34
CA SER A 81 -8.85 -9.80 -26.22
C SER A 81 -7.81 -10.90 -25.97
N ASP A 82 -6.52 -10.63 -26.20
CA ASP A 82 -5.48 -11.64 -26.30
C ASP A 82 -4.44 -11.56 -25.15
N GLY A 83 -4.64 -10.68 -24.16
CA GLY A 83 -3.81 -10.62 -22.94
C GLY A 83 -2.34 -10.21 -23.15
N SER A 84 -1.95 -9.78 -24.35
CA SER A 84 -0.56 -9.51 -24.77
C SER A 84 -0.07 -8.07 -24.57
N ALA A 85 -0.88 -7.17 -24.00
CA ALA A 85 -0.47 -5.78 -23.80
C ALA A 85 0.47 -5.66 -22.58
N GLU A 86 1.77 -5.51 -22.85
CA GLU A 86 2.80 -5.33 -21.82
C GLU A 86 3.09 -3.84 -21.55
N LEU A 87 3.28 -3.51 -20.27
CA LEU A 87 3.79 -2.21 -19.88
C LEU A 87 5.28 -2.12 -20.27
N PRO A 88 5.77 -0.94 -20.68
CA PRO A 88 7.17 -0.77 -21.03
C PRO A 88 8.08 -1.16 -19.85
N ALA A 89 9.30 -1.60 -20.15
CA ALA A 89 10.28 -1.89 -19.12
C ALA A 89 10.76 -0.60 -18.44
N PRO A 90 11.00 -0.61 -17.11
CA PRO A 90 11.57 0.53 -16.39
C PRO A 90 12.91 1.00 -16.98
N SER A 91 13.05 2.30 -17.19
CA SER A 91 14.28 2.90 -17.72
C SER A 91 14.68 4.18 -16.96
N PRO A 92 15.98 4.45 -16.77
CA PRO A 92 16.46 5.70 -16.19
C PRO A 92 16.25 6.90 -17.12
N CYS A 93 15.89 8.06 -16.56
CA CYS A 93 15.77 9.34 -17.27
C CYS A 93 16.58 10.44 -16.56
N GLN A 94 17.06 11.43 -17.31
CA GLN A 94 17.80 12.57 -16.76
C GLN A 94 16.83 13.54 -16.05
N LEU A 95 17.32 14.22 -15.01
CA LEU A 95 16.58 15.21 -14.25
C LEU A 95 16.94 16.63 -14.73
N CYS A 96 15.93 17.49 -14.89
CA CYS A 96 16.12 18.93 -15.06
C CYS A 96 16.38 19.60 -13.70
N SER A 97 17.28 20.58 -13.68
CA SER A 97 17.71 21.36 -12.50
C SER A 97 16.57 22.03 -11.74
N ASP A 98 15.43 22.29 -12.41
CA ASP A 98 14.33 23.10 -11.88
C ASP A 98 13.58 22.42 -10.72
N PHE A 99 13.82 21.11 -10.51
CA PHE A 99 13.21 20.34 -9.43
C PHE A 99 14.05 20.24 -8.15
N TYR A 100 15.26 20.80 -8.13
CA TYR A 100 16.18 20.71 -6.99
C TYR A 100 16.96 22.01 -6.79
N PRO A 101 16.94 22.63 -5.59
CA PRO A 101 17.95 23.60 -5.24
C PRO A 101 19.31 22.88 -5.17
N GLY A 102 20.08 22.92 -6.25
CA GLY A 102 21.39 22.28 -6.34
C GLY A 102 21.78 21.61 -7.67
N GLY A 103 21.00 21.71 -8.75
CA GLY A 103 21.47 21.30 -10.09
C GLY A 103 21.86 19.83 -10.24
N SER A 104 21.04 18.90 -9.72
CA SER A 104 21.34 17.46 -9.73
C SER A 104 21.30 16.84 -11.13
N THR A 105 22.35 16.11 -11.52
CA THR A 105 22.49 15.36 -12.79
C THR A 105 22.05 13.90 -12.69
N GLN A 106 21.36 13.52 -11.61
CA GLN A 106 21.03 12.12 -11.35
C GLN A 106 20.05 11.54 -12.38
N LYS A 107 20.36 10.32 -12.85
CA LYS A 107 19.44 9.51 -13.66
C LYS A 107 18.61 8.62 -12.73
N VAL A 108 17.32 8.91 -12.60
CA VAL A 108 16.39 8.11 -11.79
C VAL A 108 15.44 7.32 -12.68
N THR A 109 14.95 6.18 -12.21
CA THR A 109 14.07 5.31 -13.00
C THR A 109 12.67 5.92 -13.16
N SER A 110 12.13 5.87 -14.39
CA SER A 110 10.92 6.59 -14.82
C SER A 110 9.61 6.01 -14.28
N HIS A 111 9.55 4.71 -14.01
CA HIS A 111 8.31 4.09 -13.53
C HIS A 111 8.56 2.77 -12.80
N TYR A 112 7.68 2.45 -11.85
CA TYR A 112 7.77 1.24 -11.03
C TYR A 112 6.55 0.34 -11.25
N LEU A 113 6.78 -0.91 -11.62
CA LEU A 113 5.71 -1.88 -11.87
C LEU A 113 5.16 -2.47 -10.57
N LEU A 114 3.85 -2.38 -10.41
CA LEU A 114 3.10 -2.86 -9.26
C LEU A 114 1.97 -3.76 -9.72
N ASP A 115 1.50 -4.58 -8.80
CA ASP A 115 0.15 -5.13 -8.92
C ASP A 115 -0.88 -3.99 -8.74
N GLY A 116 -1.91 -3.97 -9.58
CA GLY A 116 -2.91 -2.90 -9.63
C GLY A 116 -3.56 -2.58 -8.28
N ALA A 117 -3.90 -3.60 -7.48
CA ALA A 117 -4.52 -3.37 -6.17
C ALA A 117 -3.54 -2.79 -5.14
N SER A 118 -2.23 -2.93 -5.38
CA SER A 118 -1.20 -2.51 -4.43
C SER A 118 -1.01 -0.98 -4.36
N ILE A 119 -1.59 -0.22 -5.31
CA ILE A 119 -1.55 1.25 -5.28
C ILE A 119 -2.57 1.82 -4.28
N LEU A 120 -3.68 1.11 -4.09
CA LEU A 120 -4.85 1.60 -3.39
C LEU A 120 -4.59 1.97 -1.92
N PRO A 121 -3.78 1.24 -1.11
CA PRO A 121 -3.50 1.65 0.27
C PRO A 121 -2.76 2.99 0.36
N ALA A 122 -1.80 3.23 -0.54
CA ALA A 122 -1.06 4.50 -0.57
C ALA A 122 -1.95 5.65 -1.06
N LEU A 123 -2.77 5.42 -2.08
CA LEU A 123 -3.78 6.38 -2.54
C LEU A 123 -4.85 6.65 -1.48
N ALA A 124 -5.23 5.64 -0.70
CA ALA A 124 -6.15 5.79 0.42
C ALA A 124 -5.52 6.58 1.56
N LEU A 125 -4.21 6.46 1.82
CA LEU A 125 -3.52 7.25 2.83
C LEU A 125 -3.48 8.74 2.45
N ASP A 126 -3.27 9.04 1.17
CA ASP A 126 -3.32 10.38 0.57
C ASP A 126 -2.50 11.44 1.35
N PRO A 127 -1.19 11.21 1.60
CA PRO A 127 -0.32 12.18 2.24
C PRO A 127 -0.19 13.51 1.49
N LEU A 128 -0.04 14.59 2.25
CA LEU A 128 0.08 15.95 1.77
C LEU A 128 1.49 16.49 2.04
N PRO A 129 2.02 17.38 1.18
CA PRO A 129 3.25 18.09 1.47
C PRO A 129 3.24 18.76 2.85
N GLY A 130 4.30 18.55 3.62
CA GLY A 130 4.50 19.02 4.99
C GLY A 130 4.06 18.05 6.10
N GLU A 131 3.50 16.90 5.74
CA GLU A 131 3.19 15.83 6.69
C GLU A 131 4.38 14.89 6.95
N GLN A 132 4.41 14.33 8.16
CA GLN A 132 5.33 13.24 8.51
C GLN A 132 4.61 11.90 8.41
N VAL A 133 5.14 11.00 7.59
CA VAL A 133 4.49 9.74 7.21
C VAL A 133 5.37 8.54 7.54
N LEU A 134 4.76 7.50 8.10
CA LEU A 134 5.40 6.20 8.34
C LEU A 134 4.82 5.14 7.40
N ASP A 135 5.66 4.52 6.59
CA ASP A 135 5.40 3.21 5.99
C ASP A 135 6.04 2.14 6.88
N MET A 136 5.19 1.46 7.65
CA MET A 136 5.62 0.66 8.80
C MET A 136 6.24 -0.70 8.40
N CYS A 137 5.92 -1.18 7.20
CA CYS A 137 6.31 -2.48 6.64
C CYS A 137 6.65 -2.33 5.14
N ALA A 138 7.62 -1.47 4.85
CA ALA A 138 7.80 -0.83 3.55
C ALA A 138 8.38 -1.70 2.44
N ALA A 139 9.17 -2.73 2.75
CA ALA A 139 9.88 -3.45 1.70
C ALA A 139 8.93 -4.29 0.82
N PRO A 140 9.09 -4.27 -0.52
CA PRO A 140 10.27 -3.81 -1.25
C PRO A 140 10.30 -2.32 -1.64
N GLY A 141 9.28 -1.52 -1.31
CA GLY A 141 9.30 -0.05 -1.46
C GLY A 141 8.28 0.54 -2.43
N GLY A 142 7.51 -0.29 -3.14
CA GLY A 142 6.57 0.19 -4.15
C GLY A 142 5.49 1.16 -3.63
N LYS A 143 4.94 0.90 -2.44
CA LYS A 143 3.99 1.83 -1.79
C LYS A 143 4.70 3.06 -1.26
N SER A 144 5.89 2.89 -0.70
CA SER A 144 6.75 3.99 -0.25
C SER A 144 7.09 4.97 -1.39
N LEU A 145 7.29 4.48 -2.62
CA LEU A 145 7.47 5.33 -3.81
C LEU A 145 6.23 6.17 -4.11
N ILE A 146 5.02 5.58 -4.04
CA ILE A 146 3.77 6.33 -4.24
C ILE A 146 3.63 7.42 -3.16
N LEU A 147 3.87 7.07 -1.89
CA LEU A 147 3.83 8.01 -0.77
C LEU A 147 4.85 9.15 -0.95
N ALA A 148 6.09 8.83 -1.36
CA ALA A 148 7.11 9.83 -1.65
C ALA A 148 6.69 10.76 -2.80
N GLY A 149 6.13 10.21 -3.88
CA GLY A 149 5.61 11.00 -5.00
C GLY A 149 4.53 12.00 -4.59
N GLN A 150 3.71 11.67 -3.60
CA GLN A 150 2.66 12.56 -3.07
C GLN A 150 3.22 13.60 -2.08
N LEU A 151 4.18 13.22 -1.23
CA LEU A 151 4.79 14.08 -0.20
C LEU A 151 5.76 15.13 -0.74
N PHE A 152 6.47 14.78 -1.81
CA PHE A 152 7.55 15.59 -2.39
C PHE A 152 7.22 16.04 -3.82
N ARG A 153 5.93 16.14 -4.15
CA ARG A 153 5.47 16.80 -5.37
C ARG A 153 5.75 18.29 -5.30
N GLN A 154 6.10 18.88 -6.42
CA GLN A 154 6.12 20.33 -6.52
C GLN A 154 4.68 20.85 -6.52
N ASP A 155 4.41 21.86 -5.69
CA ASP A 155 3.25 22.69 -5.90
C ASP A 155 3.49 23.46 -7.21
N ALA A 156 2.71 23.18 -8.26
CA ALA A 156 2.72 23.94 -9.52
C ALA A 156 2.51 25.45 -9.32
N ALA A 157 2.12 25.88 -8.12
CA ALA A 157 1.98 27.28 -7.72
C ALA A 157 3.32 28.03 -7.50
N HIS A 158 4.49 27.36 -7.51
CA HIS A 158 5.80 28.03 -7.36
C HIS A 158 6.55 28.29 -8.67
N ALA A 159 5.94 27.98 -9.83
CA ALA A 159 6.57 28.15 -11.15
C ALA A 159 6.06 29.39 -11.94
N THR A 160 5.39 30.35 -11.29
CA THR A 160 5.15 31.67 -11.90
C THR A 160 5.99 32.73 -11.18
N PRO A 161 6.99 33.35 -11.84
CA PRO A 161 7.80 34.41 -11.24
C PRO A 161 7.02 35.71 -10.96
N ASN A 162 5.74 35.83 -11.35
CA ASN A 162 5.01 37.10 -11.34
C ASN A 162 3.59 36.95 -10.78
N SER A 163 3.44 36.95 -9.46
CA SER A 163 2.23 37.48 -8.83
C SER A 163 2.54 37.90 -7.39
N ALA A 164 2.75 39.20 -7.21
CA ALA A 164 2.87 39.85 -5.92
C ALA A 164 1.54 39.76 -5.16
N SER A 165 1.40 38.74 -4.32
CA SER A 165 0.53 38.79 -3.12
C SER A 165 1.02 37.76 -2.10
N GLN A 166 2.17 38.06 -1.48
CA GLN A 166 2.66 37.28 -0.34
C GLN A 166 1.91 37.68 0.93
N ALA A 167 0.77 37.04 1.18
CA ALA A 167 0.46 36.70 2.56
C ALA A 167 1.40 35.54 2.90
N ALA A 168 2.39 35.79 3.77
CA ALA A 168 3.35 34.77 4.19
C ALA A 168 2.59 33.60 4.82
N ALA A 169 2.39 32.53 4.04
CA ALA A 169 1.90 31.28 4.58
C ALA A 169 2.87 30.86 5.71
N PRO A 170 2.37 30.39 6.87
CA PRO A 170 3.22 29.97 7.95
C PRO A 170 4.24 28.93 7.45
N PRO A 171 5.46 28.88 8.01
CA PRO A 171 6.49 27.96 7.55
C PRO A 171 5.93 26.54 7.58
N ARG A 172 5.70 25.97 6.39
CA ARG A 172 5.22 24.60 6.30
C ARG A 172 6.31 23.70 6.85
N ARG A 173 5.96 22.84 7.82
CA ARG A 173 6.83 21.75 8.28
C ARG A 173 7.41 21.03 7.07
N THR A 174 8.66 20.60 7.16
CA THR A 174 9.28 19.79 6.12
C THR A 174 8.62 18.40 6.06
N SER A 175 8.27 17.96 4.86
CA SER A 175 7.78 16.59 4.61
C SER A 175 8.83 15.57 5.08
N LEU A 176 8.38 14.48 5.70
CA LEU A 176 9.23 13.36 6.08
C LEU A 176 8.53 12.05 5.73
N LEU A 177 9.26 11.14 5.08
CA LEU A 177 8.83 9.74 4.89
C LEU A 177 9.80 8.81 5.62
N VAL A 178 9.30 8.06 6.58
CA VAL A 178 10.03 6.96 7.21
C VAL A 178 9.54 5.65 6.60
N SER A 179 10.41 4.92 5.92
CA SER A 179 10.14 3.61 5.32
C SER A 179 10.84 2.52 6.13
N ASN A 180 10.08 1.71 6.85
CA ASN A 180 10.60 0.76 7.80
C ASN A 180 10.48 -0.69 7.33
N ASP A 181 11.55 -1.47 7.45
CA ASP A 181 11.46 -2.93 7.41
C ASP A 181 12.51 -3.55 8.33
N LYS A 182 12.09 -4.46 9.22
CA LYS A 182 12.99 -5.05 10.23
C LYS A 182 13.97 -6.06 9.63
N THR A 183 13.65 -6.66 8.49
CA THR A 183 14.47 -7.72 7.90
C THR A 183 15.59 -7.10 7.05
N ALA A 184 16.85 -7.33 7.42
CA ALA A 184 18.01 -6.73 6.75
C ALA A 184 18.01 -6.93 5.22
N ALA A 185 17.74 -8.13 4.72
CA ALA A 185 17.69 -8.41 3.29
C ALA A 185 16.59 -7.61 2.56
N ARG A 186 15.38 -7.57 3.14
CA ARG A 186 14.24 -6.81 2.59
C ARG A 186 14.50 -5.31 2.65
N ARG A 187 15.07 -4.82 3.75
CA ARG A 187 15.48 -3.42 3.94
C ARG A 187 16.58 -3.00 2.97
N GLY A 188 17.55 -3.86 2.67
CA GLY A 188 18.57 -3.60 1.65
C GLY A 188 17.95 -3.39 0.27
N ARG A 189 16.96 -4.22 -0.10
CA ARG A 189 16.17 -4.04 -1.33
C ARG A 189 15.37 -2.74 -1.32
N LEU A 190 14.69 -2.44 -0.20
CA LEU A 190 13.94 -1.20 -0.02
C LEU A 190 14.82 0.04 -0.24
N LYS A 191 15.98 0.10 0.42
CA LYS A 191 16.94 1.21 0.27
C LYS A 191 17.39 1.38 -1.18
N ARG A 192 17.73 0.29 -1.86
CA ARG A 192 18.13 0.31 -3.27
C ARG A 192 17.02 0.86 -4.17
N VAL A 193 15.80 0.34 -4.03
CA VAL A 193 14.63 0.82 -4.81
C VAL A 193 14.38 2.29 -4.55
N LEU A 194 14.37 2.74 -3.29
CA LEU A 194 14.14 4.16 -3.01
C LEU A 194 15.25 5.05 -3.58
N GLN A 195 16.52 4.65 -3.46
CA GLN A 195 17.64 5.42 -4.02
C GLN A 195 17.63 5.48 -5.54
N GLU A 196 17.25 4.39 -6.21
CA GLU A 196 17.16 4.32 -7.68
C GLU A 196 16.09 5.27 -8.24
N TYR A 197 14.96 5.43 -7.54
CA TYR A 197 13.83 6.22 -8.02
C TYR A 197 13.82 7.65 -7.48
N LEU A 198 14.35 7.89 -6.28
CA LEU A 198 14.32 9.21 -5.63
C LEU A 198 15.68 9.91 -5.61
N GLY A 199 16.77 9.16 -5.80
CA GLY A 199 18.14 9.64 -5.68
C GLY A 199 18.69 9.53 -4.25
N PRO A 200 20.01 9.33 -4.09
CA PRO A 200 20.66 9.19 -2.77
C PRO A 200 20.63 10.46 -1.90
N SER A 201 20.45 11.65 -2.47
CA SER A 201 20.30 12.89 -1.69
C SER A 201 18.97 12.94 -0.94
N MET A 202 17.91 12.38 -1.52
CA MET A 202 16.60 12.26 -0.90
C MET A 202 16.58 11.15 0.17
N VAL A 203 17.30 10.05 -0.10
CA VAL A 203 17.26 8.82 0.71
C VAL A 203 18.53 8.65 1.53
N SER A 204 18.52 9.22 2.74
CA SER A 204 19.63 9.18 3.68
C SER A 204 19.14 9.21 5.13
N ASP A 205 20.01 8.92 6.09
CA ASP A 205 19.65 8.84 7.52
C ASP A 205 19.22 10.21 8.10
N HIS A 206 19.56 11.30 7.42
CA HIS A 206 19.18 12.67 7.76
C HIS A 206 18.39 13.36 6.65
N GLY A 207 17.96 12.60 5.64
CA GLY A 207 17.25 13.11 4.48
C GLY A 207 15.74 13.18 4.70
N PRO A 208 14.99 13.70 3.70
CA PRO A 208 13.54 13.70 3.71
C PRO A 208 12.92 12.30 3.62
N VAL A 209 13.68 11.30 3.16
CA VAL A 209 13.26 9.89 3.13
C VAL A 209 14.26 9.03 3.92
N ILE A 210 13.81 8.48 5.05
CA ILE A 210 14.63 7.65 5.94
C ILE A 210 14.24 6.18 5.78
N VAL A 211 15.23 5.30 5.69
CA VAL A 211 15.03 3.83 5.73
C VAL A 211 15.43 3.28 7.09
N SER A 212 14.47 2.79 7.88
CA SER A 212 14.71 2.33 9.25
C SER A 212 14.56 0.80 9.41
N SER A 213 15.00 0.28 10.56
CA SER A 213 14.97 -1.16 10.92
C SER A 213 14.40 -1.43 12.30
N VAL A 214 13.35 -0.70 12.65
CA VAL A 214 12.67 -0.85 13.94
C VAL A 214 11.75 -2.07 13.89
N ASP A 215 11.74 -2.89 14.94
CA ASP A 215 10.66 -3.85 15.13
C ASP A 215 9.39 -3.08 15.48
N ALA A 216 8.57 -2.86 14.46
CA ALA A 216 7.39 -2.05 14.55
C ALA A 216 6.29 -2.70 15.41
N THR A 217 6.43 -3.97 15.84
CA THR A 217 5.50 -4.61 16.79
C THR A 217 5.70 -4.14 18.23
N GLU A 218 6.87 -3.57 18.53
CA GLU A 218 7.21 -3.18 19.90
C GLU A 218 6.48 -1.91 20.36
N SER A 219 6.24 -1.88 21.68
CA SER A 219 5.60 -0.73 22.30
C SER A 219 6.50 0.46 22.53
N ARG A 220 7.81 0.28 22.57
CA ARG A 220 8.73 1.38 22.82
C ARG A 220 8.83 2.29 21.60
N VAL A 221 8.82 3.60 21.85
CA VAL A 221 9.09 4.58 20.82
C VAL A 221 10.55 4.41 20.39
N SER A 222 10.80 4.25 19.09
CA SER A 222 12.17 4.22 18.59
C SER A 222 12.77 5.61 18.76
N PRO A 223 13.99 5.77 19.29
CA PRO A 223 14.65 7.07 19.38
C PRO A 223 14.90 7.68 17.98
N THR A 224 14.87 6.86 16.93
CA THR A 224 15.10 7.29 15.54
C THR A 224 13.83 7.76 14.82
N TRP A 225 12.66 7.61 15.42
CA TRP A 225 11.40 8.05 14.83
C TRP A 225 10.88 9.31 15.52
N PRO A 226 10.15 10.18 14.77
CA PRO A 226 9.30 11.17 15.39
C PRO A 226 8.37 10.54 16.44
N MET A 227 8.05 11.31 17.48
CA MET A 227 7.11 10.89 18.52
C MET A 227 5.73 10.52 17.94
N HIS A 228 5.25 11.31 16.97
CA HIS A 228 4.00 11.07 16.27
C HIS A 228 4.15 11.32 14.77
N PHE A 229 3.40 10.57 13.97
CA PHE A 229 3.24 10.75 12.53
C PHE A 229 1.86 11.31 12.22
N ASP A 230 1.76 12.19 11.24
CA ASP A 230 0.48 12.67 10.71
C ASP A 230 -0.25 11.52 10.02
N LYS A 231 0.47 10.66 9.30
CA LYS A 231 -0.11 9.49 8.62
C LYS A 231 0.74 8.23 8.74
N ILE A 232 0.08 7.09 8.84
CA ILE A 232 0.75 5.79 8.95
C ILE A 232 0.11 4.79 7.98
N LEU A 233 0.94 4.11 7.20
CA LEU A 233 0.55 2.93 6.43
C LEU A 233 1.07 1.67 7.12
N VAL A 234 0.16 0.73 7.37
CA VAL A 234 0.46 -0.62 7.83
C VAL A 234 0.10 -1.60 6.72
N ASP A 235 1.01 -1.79 5.77
CA ASP A 235 0.93 -2.86 4.78
C ASP A 235 1.50 -4.15 5.37
N ALA A 236 0.66 -4.89 6.08
CA ALA A 236 1.15 -5.88 7.03
C ALA A 236 1.65 -7.17 6.33
N PRO A 237 2.70 -7.82 6.89
CA PRO A 237 3.02 -9.19 6.52
C PRO A 237 1.80 -10.09 6.76
N CYS A 238 1.49 -10.92 5.77
CA CYS A 238 0.29 -11.76 5.77
C CYS A 238 0.52 -13.07 5.02
N SER A 239 -0.46 -13.96 5.07
CA SER A 239 -0.47 -15.26 4.38
C SER A 239 -0.09 -15.18 2.89
N SER A 240 -0.57 -14.15 2.18
CA SER A 240 -0.37 -13.90 0.75
C SER A 240 -0.86 -15.06 -0.13
N GLU A 241 -2.17 -15.39 -0.12
CA GLU A 241 -2.72 -16.57 -0.79
C GLU A 241 -2.29 -16.73 -2.25
N ARG A 242 -2.24 -15.63 -3.02
CA ARG A 242 -1.76 -15.67 -4.40
C ARG A 242 -0.33 -16.22 -4.51
N HIS A 243 0.59 -15.78 -3.65
CA HIS A 243 1.96 -16.31 -3.66
C HIS A 243 2.01 -17.79 -3.29
N ILE A 244 1.14 -18.25 -2.38
CA ILE A 244 1.03 -19.67 -2.03
C ILE A 244 0.53 -20.48 -3.23
N ILE A 245 -0.54 -20.04 -3.88
CA ILE A 245 -1.16 -20.71 -5.04
C ILE A 245 -0.16 -20.82 -6.20
N HIS A 246 0.60 -19.76 -6.47
CA HIS A 246 1.64 -19.74 -7.50
C HIS A 246 2.98 -20.38 -7.06
N GLY A 247 3.02 -20.99 -5.87
CA GLY A 247 4.19 -21.75 -5.41
C GLY A 247 5.44 -20.91 -5.19
N ALA A 248 5.31 -19.65 -4.79
CA ALA A 248 6.45 -18.77 -4.53
C ALA A 248 7.39 -19.39 -3.46
N PRO A 249 8.72 -19.21 -3.58
CA PRO A 249 9.67 -19.80 -2.64
C PRO A 249 9.36 -19.43 -1.18
N GLY A 250 9.27 -20.45 -0.32
CA GLY A 250 8.93 -20.28 1.10
C GLY A 250 7.46 -19.95 1.41
N ALA A 251 6.60 -19.84 0.38
CA ALA A 251 5.17 -19.62 0.58
C ALA A 251 4.45 -20.95 0.86
N SER A 252 4.00 -21.12 2.09
CA SER A 252 3.17 -22.26 2.49
C SER A 252 1.98 -21.80 3.32
N TRP A 253 0.89 -22.57 3.20
CA TRP A 253 -0.30 -22.37 3.99
C TRP A 253 -0.29 -23.24 5.25
N SER A 254 -0.63 -22.64 6.38
CA SER A 254 -1.03 -23.37 7.58
C SER A 254 -1.93 -22.51 8.46
N ALA A 255 -2.88 -23.16 9.15
CA ALA A 255 -3.76 -22.46 10.09
C ALA A 255 -3.00 -21.80 11.25
N SER A 256 -1.87 -22.39 11.66
CA SER A 256 -1.00 -21.81 12.69
C SER A 256 -0.30 -20.54 12.20
N ARG A 257 0.13 -20.52 10.94
CA ARG A 257 0.69 -19.31 10.31
C ARG A 257 -0.35 -18.19 10.23
N LEU A 258 -1.57 -18.46 9.79
CA LEU A 258 -2.67 -17.48 9.76
C LEU A 258 -2.90 -16.82 11.13
N LYS A 259 -2.95 -17.63 12.20
CA LYS A 259 -3.12 -17.12 13.56
C LYS A 259 -1.94 -16.26 14.02
N ARG A 260 -0.72 -16.67 13.71
CA ARG A 260 0.51 -15.94 14.05
C ARG A 260 0.60 -14.60 13.30
N ASP A 261 0.34 -14.61 12.00
CA ASP A 261 0.36 -13.41 11.16
C ASP A 261 -0.72 -12.42 11.65
N ALA A 262 -1.93 -12.90 11.98
CA ALA A 262 -2.98 -12.08 12.59
C ALA A 262 -2.60 -11.48 13.96
N GLN A 263 -1.84 -12.20 14.79
CA GLN A 263 -1.33 -11.66 16.06
C GLN A 263 -0.28 -10.56 15.81
N VAL A 264 0.65 -10.77 14.88
CA VAL A 264 1.63 -9.76 14.48
C VAL A 264 0.94 -8.52 13.94
N GLN A 265 -0.05 -8.68 13.08
CA GLN A 265 -0.87 -7.58 12.51
C GLN A 265 -1.56 -6.76 13.61
N GLN A 266 -2.10 -7.41 14.65
CA GLN A 266 -2.65 -6.71 15.81
C GLN A 266 -1.59 -5.90 16.56
N LEU A 267 -0.40 -6.47 16.80
CA LEU A 267 0.70 -5.74 17.46
C LEU A 267 1.15 -4.53 16.64
N LEU A 268 1.27 -4.69 15.32
CA LEU A 268 1.58 -3.58 14.39
C LEU A 268 0.52 -2.48 14.49
N LEU A 269 -0.77 -2.79 14.42
CA LEU A 269 -1.81 -1.77 14.52
C LEU A 269 -1.84 -1.06 15.86
N ARG A 270 -1.70 -1.79 16.98
CA ARG A 270 -1.62 -1.19 18.31
C ARG A 270 -0.41 -0.27 18.45
N SER A 271 0.68 -0.61 17.78
CA SER A 271 1.91 0.17 17.72
C SER A 271 1.76 1.41 16.83
N ALA A 272 1.05 1.28 15.70
CA ALA A 272 0.70 2.38 14.81
C ALA A 272 -0.21 3.40 15.50
N VAL A 273 -1.29 2.97 16.15
CA VAL A 273 -2.24 3.86 16.86
C VAL A 273 -1.53 4.73 17.90
N ARG A 274 -0.55 4.18 18.64
CA ARG A 274 0.22 4.93 19.64
C ARG A 274 1.22 5.93 19.05
N ARG A 275 1.58 5.77 17.78
CA ARG A 275 2.47 6.68 17.04
C ARG A 275 1.70 7.61 16.11
N LEU A 276 0.38 7.44 16.02
CA LEU A 276 -0.46 8.29 15.20
C LEU A 276 -0.74 9.59 15.95
N LYS A 277 -0.69 10.71 15.24
CA LYS A 277 -1.09 12.00 15.79
C LYS A 277 -2.50 11.89 16.40
N PRO A 278 -2.69 12.28 17.68
CA PRO A 278 -3.96 12.06 18.37
C PRO A 278 -5.16 12.74 17.69
N ALA A 279 -4.96 13.94 17.12
CA ALA A 279 -6.00 14.69 16.40
C ALA A 279 -5.64 14.83 14.92
N GLY A 280 -6.57 14.42 14.05
CA GLY A 280 -6.42 14.51 12.60
C GLY A 280 -5.46 13.49 11.98
N GLY A 281 -4.90 12.57 12.77
CA GLY A 281 -4.05 11.51 12.25
C GLY A 281 -4.82 10.51 11.39
N LYS A 282 -4.18 9.98 10.35
CA LYS A 282 -4.78 8.99 9.45
C LYS A 282 -3.94 7.71 9.35
N LEU A 283 -4.58 6.59 9.62
CA LEU A 283 -3.99 5.26 9.54
C LEU A 283 -4.67 4.49 8.40
N VAL A 284 -3.89 3.76 7.60
CA VAL A 284 -4.42 2.78 6.64
C VAL A 284 -3.84 1.42 6.96
N TYR A 285 -4.71 0.43 7.09
CA TYR A 285 -4.34 -0.97 7.19
C TYR A 285 -4.60 -1.68 5.87
N SER A 286 -3.60 -2.43 5.39
CA SER A 286 -3.78 -3.28 4.23
C SER A 286 -3.10 -4.63 4.40
N THR A 287 -3.71 -5.63 3.78
CA THR A 287 -3.07 -6.92 3.52
C THR A 287 -3.29 -7.29 2.05
N CYS A 288 -2.51 -8.26 1.58
CA CYS A 288 -2.84 -8.99 0.35
C CYS A 288 -3.43 -10.37 0.62
N SER A 289 -4.01 -10.54 1.81
CA SER A 289 -4.66 -11.76 2.25
C SER A 289 -6.16 -11.66 2.07
N ILE A 290 -6.78 -12.77 1.68
CA ILE A 290 -8.23 -12.95 1.74
C ILE A 290 -8.67 -13.67 3.01
N ALA A 291 -7.81 -13.90 4.00
CA ALA A 291 -8.22 -14.54 5.24
C ALA A 291 -9.00 -13.55 6.13
N PRO A 292 -10.24 -13.86 6.56
CA PRO A 292 -10.99 -12.97 7.44
C PRO A 292 -10.28 -12.69 8.77
N ILE A 293 -9.53 -13.66 9.29
CA ILE A 293 -8.79 -13.55 10.55
C ILE A 293 -7.66 -12.51 10.49
N GLU A 294 -7.09 -12.29 9.30
CA GLU A 294 -6.04 -11.30 9.04
C GLU A 294 -6.60 -9.94 8.62
N ASN A 295 -7.92 -9.80 8.51
CA ASN A 295 -8.55 -8.55 8.07
C ASN A 295 -9.57 -8.08 9.10
N ASP A 296 -10.84 -8.42 8.90
CA ASP A 296 -11.92 -8.03 9.80
C ASP A 296 -11.67 -8.51 11.25
N GLY A 297 -11.06 -9.69 11.42
CA GLY A 297 -10.68 -10.23 12.73
C GLY A 297 -9.60 -9.39 13.44
N VAL A 298 -8.65 -8.82 12.71
CA VAL A 298 -7.61 -7.93 13.25
C VAL A 298 -8.25 -6.60 13.68
N ILE A 299 -9.09 -6.01 12.83
CA ILE A 299 -9.77 -4.74 13.11
C ILE A 299 -10.73 -4.86 14.29
N ALA A 300 -11.53 -5.93 14.34
CA ALA A 300 -12.46 -6.16 15.45
C ALA A 300 -11.71 -6.24 16.80
N LYS A 301 -10.55 -6.90 16.84
CA LYS A 301 -9.72 -6.98 18.04
C LYS A 301 -9.04 -5.67 18.41
N LEU A 302 -8.72 -4.82 17.45
CA LEU A 302 -8.22 -3.47 17.72
C LEU A 302 -9.31 -2.63 18.39
N LEU A 303 -10.54 -2.66 17.85
CA LEU A 303 -11.67 -1.87 18.33
C LEU A 303 -12.21 -2.34 19.68
N ALA A 304 -12.21 -3.64 19.95
CA ALA A 304 -12.60 -4.17 21.26
C ALA A 304 -11.65 -3.72 22.40
N HIS A 305 -10.46 -3.23 22.06
CA HIS A 305 -9.46 -2.79 23.02
C HIS A 305 -9.62 -1.28 23.29
N GLU A 306 -10.70 -0.88 23.97
CA GLU A 306 -11.11 0.52 24.28
C GLU A 306 -10.12 1.34 25.16
N ARG A 307 -8.84 0.94 25.28
CA ARG A 307 -7.87 1.57 26.19
C ARG A 307 -6.91 2.57 25.56
N TYR A 308 -7.25 3.19 24.42
CA TYR A 308 -6.36 4.16 23.79
C TYR A 308 -6.66 5.62 24.13
N GLY A 309 -7.80 5.95 24.75
CA GLY A 309 -8.18 7.34 25.03
C GLY A 309 -8.30 8.21 23.75
N ILE A 310 -8.35 7.57 22.58
CA ILE A 310 -8.42 8.16 21.25
C ILE A 310 -9.71 7.64 20.61
N GLY A 311 -10.59 8.54 20.17
CA GLY A 311 -11.76 8.18 19.38
C GLY A 311 -11.32 7.70 17.99
N LEU A 312 -11.31 6.38 17.78
CA LEU A 312 -11.02 5.77 16.49
C LEU A 312 -12.31 5.62 15.68
N THR A 313 -12.34 6.19 14.48
CA THR A 313 -13.42 5.97 13.51
C THR A 313 -12.92 5.10 12.37
N VAL A 314 -13.39 3.85 12.28
CA VAL A 314 -13.03 2.93 11.20
C VAL A 314 -13.97 3.12 10.02
N GLN A 315 -13.40 3.23 8.81
CA GLN A 315 -14.16 3.32 7.58
C GLN A 315 -13.75 2.21 6.63
N VAL A 316 -14.67 1.29 6.34
CA VAL A 316 -14.50 0.31 5.26
C VAL A 316 -15.04 0.91 3.97
N ARG A 317 -14.31 0.81 2.86
CA ARG A 317 -14.82 1.26 1.56
C ARG A 317 -14.61 0.23 0.47
N SER A 318 -15.53 0.28 -0.49
CA SER A 318 -15.55 -0.51 -1.71
C SER A 318 -15.03 0.35 -2.85
N PHE A 319 -14.11 -0.19 -3.65
CA PHE A 319 -13.43 0.55 -4.74
C PHE A 319 -14.15 0.44 -6.11
N ALA A 320 -15.38 -0.08 -6.15
CA ALA A 320 -16.09 -0.43 -7.38
C ALA A 320 -16.70 0.75 -8.15
N ALA A 321 -16.85 1.92 -7.53
CA ALA A 321 -17.25 3.17 -8.17
C ALA A 321 -16.39 4.26 -7.52
N GLU A 322 -15.61 4.99 -8.31
CA GLU A 322 -14.49 5.85 -7.89
C GLU A 322 -14.67 6.58 -6.52
N GLY A 323 -13.78 6.33 -5.54
CA GLY A 323 -13.82 7.06 -4.25
C GLY A 323 -13.01 6.46 -3.08
N MET A 324 -11.76 6.92 -2.89
CA MET A 324 -10.75 6.67 -1.81
C MET A 324 -11.28 6.48 -0.39
N VAL A 325 -10.51 5.97 0.60
CA VAL A 325 -10.94 5.66 2.01
C VAL A 325 -10.15 6.35 3.10
N HIS A 326 -10.79 6.81 4.18
CA HIS A 326 -10.14 7.63 5.22
C HIS A 326 -10.52 7.22 6.65
N ILE A 327 -9.53 6.93 7.49
CA ILE A 327 -9.69 6.92 8.95
C ILE A 327 -9.29 8.31 9.48
N ARG A 328 -10.18 9.01 10.20
CA ARG A 328 -9.89 10.29 10.88
C ARG A 328 -10.07 10.11 12.38
N THR A 329 -9.17 10.66 13.19
CA THR A 329 -9.38 10.77 14.63
C THR A 329 -10.14 12.07 14.96
N HIS A 330 -11.13 11.98 15.85
CA HIS A 330 -11.83 13.15 16.42
C HIS A 330 -11.73 13.11 17.95
N ARG A 331 -11.73 14.30 18.57
CA ARG A 331 -11.87 14.48 20.02
C ARG A 331 -13.24 15.11 20.25
N GLU A 332 -14.19 14.36 20.79
CA GLU A 332 -15.37 14.97 21.40
C GLU A 332 -15.09 15.12 22.90
N ALA A 333 -15.25 16.34 23.40
CA ALA A 333 -15.25 16.62 24.82
C ALA A 333 -16.40 15.84 25.46
N HIS A 334 -16.11 15.13 26.55
CA HIS A 334 -17.07 14.34 27.29
C HIS A 334 -18.32 15.16 27.63
N THR A 335 -19.48 14.67 27.20
CA THR A 335 -20.70 14.77 27.99
C THR A 335 -21.31 13.37 28.08
N ASN A 336 -21.58 12.94 29.31
CA ASN A 336 -22.20 11.66 29.65
C ASN A 336 -23.47 11.44 28.82
N THR A 337 -23.55 10.35 28.07
CA THR A 337 -24.64 9.34 28.11
C THR A 337 -24.57 8.39 26.91
N SER A 338 -24.59 7.08 27.22
CA SER A 338 -25.15 5.98 26.42
C SER A 338 -24.57 5.70 25.01
N THR A 339 -23.73 4.67 24.96
CA THR A 339 -23.75 3.56 23.98
C THR A 339 -24.08 3.90 22.52
N ARG A 340 -23.07 4.01 21.65
CA ARG A 340 -23.25 3.83 20.19
C ARG A 340 -22.08 3.12 19.53
N ILE A 341 -22.07 1.80 19.66
CA ILE A 341 -21.47 0.92 18.64
C ILE A 341 -22.39 1.00 17.42
N ARG A 342 -21.99 1.73 16.38
CA ARG A 342 -22.59 1.58 15.04
C ARG A 342 -21.68 0.67 14.21
N THR A 343 -21.94 -0.62 14.35
CA THR A 343 -21.54 -1.65 13.39
C THR A 343 -22.12 -1.28 12.02
N HIS A 344 -21.27 -0.86 11.08
CA HIS A 344 -21.66 -0.77 9.68
C HIS A 344 -21.16 -2.00 8.93
N THR A 345 -22.14 -2.86 8.65
CA THR A 345 -22.23 -3.91 7.64
C THR A 345 -21.15 -3.92 6.57
N CYS A 346 -20.50 -5.08 6.47
CA CYS A 346 -19.58 -5.46 5.42
C CYS A 346 -20.30 -5.48 4.05
N THR A 347 -20.06 -4.49 3.20
CA THR A 347 -20.46 -4.55 1.79
C THR A 347 -19.43 -5.38 1.03
N HIS A 348 -19.65 -6.69 0.95
CA HIS A 348 -19.10 -7.49 -0.15
C HIS A 348 -19.93 -7.13 -1.38
N ALA A 349 -19.39 -6.29 -2.27
CA ALA A 349 -20.06 -5.94 -3.51
C ALA A 349 -20.49 -7.23 -4.24
N ARG A 350 -21.79 -7.35 -4.53
CA ARG A 350 -22.28 -8.29 -5.54
C ARG A 350 -21.75 -7.79 -6.88
N THR A 351 -20.63 -8.33 -7.35
CA THR A 351 -20.28 -8.22 -8.77
C THR A 351 -20.97 -9.37 -9.48
N THR A 352 -22.04 -9.05 -10.20
CA THR A 352 -22.71 -9.95 -11.17
C THR A 352 -21.98 -10.01 -12.52
N THR A 353 -20.74 -9.52 -12.60
CA THR A 353 -19.90 -9.60 -13.81
C THR A 353 -18.87 -10.73 -13.69
N PRO A 354 -18.83 -11.66 -14.66
CA PRO A 354 -17.78 -12.67 -14.72
C PRO A 354 -16.48 -12.01 -15.20
N ALA A 355 -15.34 -12.41 -14.62
CA ALA A 355 -13.99 -12.13 -15.11
C ALA A 355 -13.38 -10.71 -14.90
N HIS A 356 -13.23 -10.27 -13.64
CA HIS A 356 -12.27 -9.20 -13.33
C HIS A 356 -11.18 -9.69 -12.36
N THR A 357 -9.96 -9.79 -12.89
CA THR A 357 -8.74 -10.35 -12.29
C THR A 357 -7.93 -9.26 -11.61
N CYS A 358 -8.09 -9.12 -10.29
CA CYS A 358 -7.19 -8.31 -9.48
C CYS A 358 -6.75 -9.09 -8.24
N LYS A 359 -5.55 -8.80 -7.73
CA LYS A 359 -5.17 -9.22 -6.37
C LYS A 359 -6.17 -8.62 -5.40
N HIS A 360 -6.69 -9.45 -4.51
CA HIS A 360 -7.60 -8.98 -3.47
C HIS A 360 -6.76 -8.24 -2.42
N ALA A 361 -6.76 -6.91 -2.49
CA ALA A 361 -6.30 -6.09 -1.39
C ALA A 361 -7.52 -5.76 -0.52
N GLN A 362 -7.53 -6.20 0.72
CA GLN A 362 -8.49 -5.68 1.70
C GLN A 362 -7.86 -4.46 2.35
N ILE A 363 -8.55 -3.33 2.21
CA ILE A 363 -8.14 -2.04 2.75
C ILE A 363 -9.16 -1.65 3.80
N ARG A 364 -8.65 -1.25 4.96
CA ARG A 364 -9.44 -0.92 6.14
C ARG A 364 -8.94 0.37 6.77
#